data_AF-A0A1L8D9Q4-F1
#
_entry.id   AF-A0A1L8D9Q4-F1
#
_cell.length_a   1.000
_cell.length_b   1.000
_cell.length_c   1.000
_cell.angle_alpha   90.00
_cell.angle_beta   90.00
_cell.angle_gamma   90.00
#
_symmetry.space_group_name_H-M   'P 1'
#
loop_
_entity.id
_entity.type
_entity.pdbx_description
1 polymer ?
#
loop_
_entity_poly.entity_id
_entity_poly.type
_entity_poly.pdbx_seq_one_letter_code
_entity_poly.pdbx_strand_id
1 'polypeptide(L)'
;TIFLTSTPDKCTKRLLNFGDTLLSWFIISPLAIAHWRGTWDYMDQRPDKFPAWYCFILGGILHTAFALLREPLHDEFSPPSNGNKSLKKTIRRIIITKLYTYVFSVGSIMHWRGGWAMMELHLGPGVWPAVIVSFITLIPLLILRSLRNSLAPPYIILTDHKDVAFTFPTRYR
;
A
#
# COMPACT_ATOMS: atom_id res chain seq x y z
N THR A 1 -27.98 -22.12 -17.44
CA THR A 1 -28.34 -20.70 -17.60
C THR A 1 -27.10 -19.95 -18.03
N ILE A 2 -27.01 -19.67 -19.33
CA ILE A 2 -25.86 -19.05 -19.99
C ILE A 2 -25.93 -17.56 -19.67
N PHE A 3 -25.12 -17.08 -18.73
CA PHE A 3 -24.86 -15.64 -18.61
C PHE A 3 -23.94 -15.26 -19.78
N LEU A 4 -24.55 -14.91 -20.92
CA LEU A 4 -23.89 -14.12 -21.95
C LEU A 4 -23.59 -12.76 -21.32
N THR A 5 -22.40 -12.59 -20.75
CA THR A 5 -21.87 -11.27 -20.42
C THR A 5 -21.60 -10.57 -21.76
N SER A 6 -22.59 -9.87 -22.29
CA SER A 6 -22.39 -8.94 -23.38
C SER A 6 -21.27 -7.98 -22.96
N THR A 7 -20.25 -7.84 -23.80
CA THR A 7 -19.21 -6.85 -23.52
C THR A 7 -19.89 -5.48 -23.49
N PRO A 8 -19.67 -4.67 -22.43
CA PRO A 8 -20.36 -3.39 -22.33
C PRO A 8 -20.02 -2.55 -23.55
N ASP A 9 -21.02 -1.85 -24.09
CA ASP A 9 -20.84 -0.99 -25.24
C ASP A 9 -19.82 0.11 -24.94
N LYS A 10 -19.25 0.70 -25.98
CA LYS A 10 -18.18 1.70 -25.84
C LYS A 10 -18.63 2.93 -25.02
N CYS A 11 -19.91 3.29 -25.05
CA CYS A 11 -20.44 4.41 -24.29
C CYS A 11 -20.49 4.08 -22.79
N THR A 12 -21.06 2.92 -22.42
CA THR A 12 -21.09 2.47 -21.02
C THR A 12 -19.68 2.37 -20.42
N LYS A 13 -18.71 1.82 -21.16
CA LYS A 13 -17.31 1.76 -20.69
C LYS A 13 -16.73 3.15 -20.41
N ARG A 14 -16.96 4.11 -21.31
CA ARG A 14 -16.48 5.49 -21.12
C ARG A 14 -17.15 6.17 -19.94
N LEU A 15 -18.45 5.98 -19.77
CA LEU A 15 -19.20 6.53 -18.65
C LEU A 15 -18.72 5.96 -17.31
N LEU A 16 -18.51 4.65 -17.23
CA LEU A 16 -17.97 4.00 -16.03
C LEU A 16 -16.57 4.50 -15.70
N ASN A 17 -15.68 4.60 -16.69
CA ASN A 17 -14.33 5.13 -16.48
C ASN A 17 -14.36 6.59 -16.02
N PHE A 18 -15.24 7.41 -16.59
CA PHE A 18 -15.38 8.80 -16.18
C PHE A 18 -15.89 8.91 -14.73
N GLY A 19 -16.92 8.14 -14.37
CA GLY A 19 -17.41 8.07 -13.00
C GLY A 19 -16.36 7.59 -12.00
N ASP A 20 -15.60 6.54 -12.34
CA ASP A 20 -14.50 6.02 -11.53
C ASP A 20 -13.37 7.05 -11.34
N THR A 21 -13.08 7.82 -12.39
CA THR A 21 -12.10 8.93 -12.32
C THR A 21 -12.56 10.02 -11.35
N LEU A 22 -13.82 10.45 -11.46
CA LEU A 22 -14.38 11.47 -10.55
C LEU A 22 -14.41 10.98 -9.10
N LEU A 23 -14.88 9.75 -8.89
CA LEU A 23 -14.91 9.11 -7.57
C LEU A 23 -13.50 9.03 -6.97
N SER A 24 -12.53 8.59 -7.78
CA SER A 24 -11.13 8.48 -7.36
C SER A 24 -10.56 9.84 -6.97
N TRP A 25 -10.79 10.86 -7.79
CA TRP A 25 -10.18 12.18 -7.60
C TRP A 25 -10.81 12.97 -6.46
N PHE A 26 -12.14 12.94 -6.33
CA PHE A 26 -12.86 13.76 -5.35
C PHE A 26 -13.12 13.07 -4.01
N ILE A 27 -13.09 11.73 -3.95
CA ILE A 27 -13.42 10.99 -2.73
C ILE A 27 -12.23 10.14 -2.27
N ILE A 28 -11.73 9.26 -3.14
CA ILE A 28 -10.70 8.29 -2.72
C ILE A 28 -9.37 8.97 -2.42
N SER A 29 -8.87 9.84 -3.30
CA SER A 29 -7.59 10.54 -3.09
C SER A 29 -7.61 11.44 -1.84
N PRO A 30 -8.62 12.30 -1.60
CA PRO A 30 -8.68 13.10 -0.38
C PRO A 30 -8.76 12.25 0.89
N LEU A 31 -9.53 11.15 0.88
CA LEU A 31 -9.59 10.22 2.02
C LEU A 31 -8.25 9.53 2.27
N ALA A 32 -7.55 9.12 1.22
CA ALA A 32 -6.22 8.52 1.34
C ALA A 32 -5.20 9.51 1.92
N ILE A 33 -5.23 10.77 1.47
CA ILE A 33 -4.39 11.85 2.02
C ILE A 33 -4.76 12.11 3.48
N ALA A 34 -6.05 12.18 3.82
CA ALA A 34 -6.51 12.40 5.20
C ALA A 34 -6.10 11.26 6.13
N HIS A 35 -6.19 10.00 5.69
CA HIS A 35 -5.70 8.83 6.43
C HIS A 35 -4.19 8.92 6.67
N TRP A 36 -3.42 9.17 5.60
CA TRP A 36 -1.97 9.27 5.68
C TRP A 36 -1.52 10.40 6.60
N ARG A 37 -2.00 11.62 6.34
CA ARG A 37 -1.65 12.84 7.09
C ARG A 37 -2.15 12.77 8.52
N GLY A 38 -3.39 12.31 8.73
CA GLY A 38 -4.00 12.20 10.06
C GLY A 38 -3.29 11.18 10.94
N THR A 39 -2.90 10.03 10.39
CA THR A 39 -2.12 9.02 11.13
C THR A 39 -0.73 9.56 11.50
N TRP A 40 -0.09 10.28 10.57
CA TRP A 40 1.18 10.95 10.82
C TRP A 40 1.07 11.97 11.96
N ASP A 41 0.12 12.90 11.87
CA ASP A 41 -0.13 13.92 12.90
C ASP A 41 -0.48 13.32 14.26
N TYR A 42 -1.25 12.24 14.27
CA TYR A 42 -1.60 11.54 15.51
C TYR A 42 -0.36 11.02 16.24
N MET A 43 0.63 10.52 15.49
CA MET A 43 1.90 10.04 16.04
C MET A 43 2.81 11.19 16.47
N ASP A 44 2.87 12.27 15.69
CA ASP A 44 3.68 13.45 16.03
C ASP A 44 3.20 14.15 17.30
N GLN A 45 1.89 14.15 17.58
CA GLN A 45 1.33 14.66 18.84
C GLN A 45 1.62 13.78 20.06
N ARG A 46 2.16 12.57 19.87
CA ARG A 46 2.46 11.60 20.95
C ARG A 46 3.88 11.05 20.83
N PRO A 47 4.91 11.91 20.92
CA PRO A 47 6.30 11.49 20.77
C PRO A 47 6.76 10.55 21.90
N ASP A 48 6.10 10.60 23.06
CA ASP A 48 6.28 9.67 24.18
C ASP A 48 5.91 8.23 23.82
N LYS A 49 4.82 8.04 23.06
CA LYS A 49 4.33 6.73 22.63
C LYS A 49 4.91 6.28 21.30
N PHE A 50 5.25 7.23 20.44
CA PHE A 50 5.72 6.99 19.07
C PHE A 50 7.08 7.65 18.81
N PRO A 51 8.14 7.25 19.54
CA PRO A 51 9.47 7.78 19.26
C PRO A 51 9.95 7.31 17.88
N ALA A 52 10.74 8.15 17.22
CA ALA A 52 11.08 7.97 15.80
C ALA A 52 11.77 6.61 15.51
N TRP A 53 12.64 6.14 16.39
CA TRP A 53 13.37 4.88 16.21
C TRP A 53 12.41 3.68 16.31
N TYR A 54 11.45 3.74 17.24
CA TYR A 54 10.43 2.71 17.41
C TYR A 54 9.54 2.61 16.18
N CYS A 55 9.05 3.76 15.68
CA CYS A 55 8.26 3.81 14.44
C CYS A 55 9.02 3.24 13.24
N PHE A 56 10.30 3.60 13.11
CA PHE A 56 11.14 3.14 12.00
C PHE A 56 11.35 1.62 12.02
N ILE A 57 11.76 1.08 13.19
CA ILE A 57 12.04 -0.35 13.36
C ILE A 57 10.76 -1.18 13.28
N LEU A 58 9.70 -0.80 14.02
CA LEU A 58 8.46 -1.55 14.02
C LEU A 58 7.82 -1.55 12.63
N GLY A 59 7.79 -0.39 11.96
CA GLY A 59 7.33 -0.29 10.58
C GLY A 59 8.15 -1.21 9.66
N GLY A 60 9.48 -1.22 9.79
CA GLY A 60 10.35 -2.11 9.01
C GLY A 60 10.04 -3.60 9.25
N ILE A 61 9.92 -4.01 10.51
CA ILE A 61 9.57 -5.38 10.91
C ILE A 61 8.21 -5.79 10.31
N LEU A 62 7.20 -4.91 10.36
CA LEU A 62 5.89 -5.17 9.77
C LEU A 62 5.97 -5.41 8.27
N HIS A 63 6.73 -4.59 7.52
CA HIS A 63 6.91 -4.82 6.08
C HIS A 63 7.60 -6.15 5.80
N THR A 64 8.67 -6.47 6.53
CA THR A 64 9.37 -7.75 6.37
C THR A 64 8.47 -8.93 6.71
N ALA A 65 7.73 -8.86 7.81
CA ALA A 65 6.80 -9.89 8.23
C ALA A 65 5.70 -10.12 7.18
N PHE A 66 5.08 -9.05 6.68
CA PHE A 66 4.06 -9.18 5.63
C PHE A 66 4.62 -9.65 4.29
N ALA A 67 5.85 -9.27 3.95
CA ALA A 67 6.51 -9.79 2.77
C ALA A 67 6.78 -11.31 2.86
N LEU A 68 7.18 -11.80 4.02
CA LEU A 68 7.40 -13.23 4.27
C LEU A 68 6.08 -14.02 4.36
N LEU A 69 5.03 -13.42 4.93
CA LEU A 69 3.73 -14.05 5.11
C LEU A 69 2.82 -13.95 3.88
N ARG A 70 3.25 -13.29 2.79
CA ARG A 70 2.42 -13.04 1.61
C ARG A 70 1.84 -14.34 1.00
N GLU A 71 2.66 -15.37 0.85
CA GLU A 71 2.30 -16.66 0.22
C GLU A 71 1.34 -17.46 1.12
N PRO A 72 1.63 -17.69 2.42
CA PRO A 72 0.68 -18.40 3.27
C PRO A 72 -0.64 -17.64 3.49
N LEU A 73 -0.61 -16.30 3.57
CA LEU A 73 -1.83 -15.50 3.64
C LEU A 73 -2.65 -15.60 2.35
N HIS A 74 -1.97 -15.57 1.21
CA HIS A 74 -2.58 -15.76 -0.08
C HIS A 74 -3.29 -17.12 -0.17
N ASP A 75 -2.61 -18.20 0.21
CA ASP A 75 -3.14 -19.55 0.04
C ASP A 75 -4.36 -19.82 0.95
N GLU A 76 -4.34 -19.32 2.19
CA GLU A 76 -5.45 -19.48 3.14
C GLU A 76 -6.67 -18.63 2.77
N PHE A 77 -6.45 -17.41 2.27
CA PHE A 77 -7.50 -16.43 2.05
C PHE A 77 -7.88 -16.21 0.59
N SER A 78 -7.28 -16.96 -0.36
CA SER A 78 -7.71 -16.92 -1.75
C SER A 78 -9.15 -17.40 -1.95
N PRO A 79 -9.90 -16.82 -2.89
CA PRO A 79 -11.24 -17.29 -3.21
C PRO A 79 -11.18 -18.75 -3.70
N PRO A 80 -12.05 -19.65 -3.20
CA PRO A 80 -12.03 -21.04 -3.61
C PRO A 80 -12.38 -21.18 -5.10
N SER A 81 -11.56 -21.92 -5.85
CA SER A 81 -11.77 -22.24 -7.27
C SER A 81 -13.10 -22.97 -7.52
N ASN A 82 -13.52 -23.80 -6.56
CA ASN A 82 -14.59 -24.79 -6.77
C ASN A 82 -16.00 -24.28 -6.44
N GLY A 83 -16.23 -22.95 -6.40
CA GLY A 83 -17.57 -22.36 -6.31
C GLY A 83 -18.34 -22.55 -5.00
N ASN A 84 -17.89 -23.40 -4.07
CA ASN A 84 -18.56 -23.63 -2.79
C ASN A 84 -18.29 -22.47 -1.82
N LYS A 85 -19.11 -21.43 -1.90
CA LYS A 85 -18.96 -20.17 -1.15
C LYS A 85 -19.78 -20.21 0.13
N SER A 86 -19.18 -20.70 1.22
CA SER A 86 -19.73 -20.42 2.54
C SER A 86 -19.70 -18.92 2.80
N LEU A 87 -20.84 -18.34 3.17
CA LEU A 87 -20.97 -16.92 3.54
C LEU A 87 -19.96 -16.54 4.64
N LYS A 88 -19.81 -17.42 5.64
CA LYS A 88 -18.87 -17.25 6.76
C LYS A 88 -17.41 -17.14 6.28
N LYS A 89 -17.00 -18.00 5.34
CA LYS A 89 -15.64 -17.95 4.77
C LYS A 89 -15.40 -16.67 3.96
N THR A 90 -16.42 -16.18 3.26
CA THR A 90 -16.35 -14.94 2.48
C THR A 90 -16.23 -13.71 3.38
N ILE A 91 -17.06 -13.62 4.43
CA ILE A 91 -16.99 -12.53 5.41
C ILE A 91 -15.63 -12.53 6.11
N ARG A 92 -15.17 -13.69 6.59
CA ARG A 92 -13.85 -13.85 7.21
C ARG A 92 -12.74 -13.32 6.32
N ARG A 93 -12.74 -13.68 5.02
CA ARG A 93 -11.76 -13.18 4.05
C ARG A 93 -11.80 -11.66 3.94
N ILE A 94 -12.98 -11.07 3.76
CA ILE A 94 -13.12 -9.62 3.61
C ILE A 94 -12.55 -8.89 4.83
N ILE A 95 -12.91 -9.33 6.04
CA ILE A 95 -12.44 -8.73 7.29
C ILE A 95 -10.90 -8.80 7.37
N ILE A 96 -10.33 -9.98 7.12
CA ILE A 96 -8.88 -10.18 7.24
C ILE A 96 -8.12 -9.38 6.18
N THR A 97 -8.61 -9.35 4.93
CA THR A 97 -8.01 -8.52 3.88
C THR A 97 -8.04 -7.04 4.26
N LYS A 98 -9.17 -6.52 4.77
CA LYS A 98 -9.27 -5.11 5.16
C LYS A 98 -8.39 -4.79 6.38
N LEU A 99 -8.34 -5.67 7.37
CA LEU A 99 -7.46 -5.51 8.53
C LEU A 99 -5.98 -5.53 8.11
N TYR A 100 -5.60 -6.48 7.25
CA TYR A 100 -4.25 -6.57 6.68
C TYR A 100 -3.87 -5.26 5.97
N THR A 101 -4.70 -4.78 5.04
CA THR A 101 -4.43 -3.53 4.31
C THR A 101 -4.32 -2.34 5.26
N TYR A 102 -5.18 -2.26 6.27
CA TYR A 102 -5.13 -1.18 7.26
C TYR A 102 -3.83 -1.22 8.08
N VAL A 103 -3.47 -2.37 8.65
CA VAL A 103 -2.24 -2.53 9.45
C VAL A 103 -1.00 -2.29 8.59
N PHE A 104 -0.98 -2.81 7.36
CA PHE A 104 0.09 -2.53 6.40
C PHE A 104 0.22 -1.03 6.15
N SER A 105 -0.89 -0.32 5.90
CA SER A 105 -0.87 1.13 5.67
C SER A 105 -0.31 1.92 6.85
N VAL A 106 -0.69 1.56 8.09
CA VAL A 106 -0.17 2.20 9.31
C VAL A 106 1.32 1.89 9.46
N GLY A 107 1.74 0.64 9.23
CA GLY A 107 3.15 0.24 9.23
C GLY A 107 4.00 1.01 8.21
N SER A 108 3.46 1.25 7.00
CA SER A 108 4.07 2.11 5.97
C SER A 108 4.26 3.54 6.44
N ILE A 109 3.22 4.14 7.06
CA ILE A 109 3.31 5.49 7.59
C ILE A 109 4.32 5.55 8.76
N MET A 110 4.31 4.57 9.66
CA MET A 110 5.27 4.49 10.78
C MET A 110 6.70 4.40 10.28
N HIS A 111 6.97 3.54 9.29
CA HIS A 111 8.32 3.39 8.74
C HIS A 111 8.80 4.66 8.06
N TRP A 112 7.97 5.26 7.19
CA TRP A 112 8.30 6.49 6.48
C TRP A 112 8.51 7.67 7.45
N ARG A 113 7.59 7.85 8.40
CA ARG A 113 7.67 8.87 9.44
C ARG A 113 8.87 8.71 10.35
N GLY A 114 9.09 7.49 10.83
CA GLY A 114 10.23 7.17 11.68
C GLY A 114 11.55 7.42 10.95
N GLY A 115 11.65 7.04 9.67
CA GLY A 115 12.83 7.29 8.84
C GLY A 115 13.10 8.78 8.64
N TRP A 116 12.06 9.56 8.32
CA TRP A 116 12.16 11.01 8.19
C TRP A 116 12.62 11.68 9.50
N ALA A 117 11.96 11.36 10.61
CA ALA A 117 12.32 11.92 11.91
C ALA A 117 13.72 11.49 12.39
N MET A 118 14.13 10.24 12.13
CA MET A 118 15.50 9.78 12.40
C MET A 118 16.52 10.56 11.59
N MET A 119 16.24 10.81 10.30
CA MET A 119 17.11 11.62 9.45
C MET A 119 17.26 13.04 9.99
N GLU A 120 16.15 13.71 10.33
CA GLU A 120 16.20 15.07 10.89
C GLU A 120 16.95 15.13 12.23
N LEU A 121 16.78 14.13 13.09
CA LEU A 121 17.48 14.05 14.37
C LEU A 121 19.00 13.92 14.25
N HIS A 122 19.50 13.23 13.21
CA HIS A 122 20.93 12.96 13.05
C HIS A 122 21.63 13.91 12.07
N LEU A 123 20.93 14.37 11.03
CA LEU A 123 21.50 15.19 9.95
C LEU A 123 21.00 16.64 9.98
N GLY A 124 20.08 16.96 10.89
CA GLY A 124 19.43 18.26 11.00
C GLY A 124 18.19 18.38 10.10
N PRO A 125 17.32 19.36 10.40
CA PRO A 125 16.15 19.64 9.58
C PRO A 125 16.55 20.30 8.25
N GLY A 126 15.76 20.06 7.22
CA GLY A 126 15.88 20.77 5.94
C GLY A 126 15.89 19.85 4.72
N VAL A 127 15.78 20.49 3.55
CA VAL A 127 15.69 19.77 2.27
C VAL A 127 17.00 19.12 1.86
N TRP A 128 18.14 19.70 2.26
CA TRP A 128 19.47 19.22 1.85
C TRP A 128 19.81 17.82 2.39
N PRO A 129 19.67 17.54 3.70
CA PRO A 129 19.80 16.17 4.21
C PRO A 129 18.90 15.17 3.50
N ALA A 130 17.63 15.53 3.26
CA ALA A 130 16.68 14.68 2.55
C ALA A 130 17.14 14.37 1.11
N VAL A 131 17.60 15.37 0.37
CA VAL A 131 18.13 15.22 -0.99
C VAL A 131 19.36 14.32 -0.99
N ILE A 132 20.33 14.56 -0.09
CA ILE A 132 21.57 13.79 0.00
C ILE A 132 21.28 12.32 0.34
N VAL A 133 20.48 12.05 1.36
CA VAL A 133 20.08 10.69 1.74
C VAL A 133 19.32 10.00 0.60
N SER A 134 18.43 10.71 -0.09
CA SER A 134 17.73 10.17 -1.27
C SER A 134 18.74 9.76 -2.37
N PHE A 135 19.70 10.61 -2.70
CA PHE A 135 20.72 10.27 -3.71
C PHE A 135 21.59 9.09 -3.29
N ILE A 136 22.01 9.01 -2.02
CA ILE A 136 22.81 7.89 -1.51
C ILE A 136 22.02 6.59 -1.56
N THR A 137 20.74 6.62 -1.19
CA THR A 137 19.85 5.43 -1.20
C THR A 137 19.45 4.98 -2.61
N LEU A 138 19.61 5.82 -3.64
CA LEU A 138 19.47 5.38 -5.04
C LEU A 138 20.58 4.40 -5.45
N ILE A 139 21.77 4.47 -4.86
CA ILE A 139 22.90 3.59 -5.20
C ILE A 139 22.56 2.11 -4.95
N PRO A 140 22.14 1.68 -3.74
CA PRO A 140 21.73 0.29 -3.53
C PRO A 140 20.51 -0.09 -4.37
N LEU A 141 19.57 0.83 -4.62
CA LEU A 141 18.44 0.57 -5.53
C LEU A 141 18.91 0.31 -6.96
N LEU A 142 19.92 1.02 -7.45
CA LEU A 142 20.55 0.80 -8.76
C LEU A 142 21.25 -0.57 -8.81
N ILE A 143 22.04 -0.90 -7.79
CA ILE A 143 22.76 -2.18 -7.70
C ILE A 143 21.78 -3.35 -7.69
N LEU A 144 20.72 -3.25 -6.88
CA LEU A 144 19.63 -4.23 -6.83
C LEU A 144 18.72 -4.17 -8.06
N ARG A 145 18.96 -3.21 -8.97
CA ARG A 145 18.19 -2.88 -10.18
C ARG A 145 16.72 -2.50 -9.90
N SER A 146 16.38 -2.14 -8.66
CA SER A 146 15.02 -1.98 -8.13
C SER A 146 14.44 -0.57 -8.27
N LEU A 147 15.08 0.31 -9.05
CA LEU A 147 14.59 1.68 -9.29
C LEU A 147 13.15 1.76 -9.81
N ARG A 148 12.68 0.75 -10.54
CA ARG A 148 11.28 0.71 -11.02
C ARG A 148 10.26 0.69 -9.88
N ASN A 149 10.64 0.22 -8.69
CA ASN A 149 9.76 0.18 -7.52
C ASN A 149 9.52 1.58 -6.93
N SER A 150 10.33 2.58 -7.30
CA SER A 150 10.17 3.96 -6.86
C SER A 150 9.17 4.74 -7.71
N LEU A 151 8.65 4.14 -8.78
CA LEU A 151 7.59 4.73 -9.59
C LEU A 151 6.26 4.58 -8.85
N ALA A 152 5.76 5.68 -8.29
CA ALA A 152 4.46 5.77 -7.65
C ALA A 152 3.43 6.49 -8.56
N PRO A 153 2.12 6.41 -8.26
CA PRO A 153 1.14 7.34 -8.83
C PRO A 153 1.60 8.79 -8.58
N PRO A 154 1.49 9.70 -9.56
CA PRO A 154 0.68 9.63 -10.80
C PRO A 154 1.42 9.05 -12.02
N TYR A 155 2.69 8.65 -11.88
CA TYR A 155 3.53 8.24 -13.02
C TYR A 155 3.13 6.89 -13.61
N ILE A 156 2.42 6.05 -12.85
CA ILE A 156 1.87 4.77 -13.30
C ILE A 156 0.41 4.69 -12.85
N ILE A 157 -0.50 4.47 -13.79
CA ILE A 157 -1.88 4.06 -13.51
C ILE A 157 -1.91 2.54 -13.55
N LEU A 158 -2.02 1.92 -12.38
CA LEU A 158 -2.30 0.49 -12.26
C LEU A 158 -3.81 0.31 -12.24
N THR A 159 -4.36 -0.25 -13.30
CA THR A 159 -5.75 -0.70 -13.29
C THR A 159 -5.88 -1.88 -12.35
N ASP A 160 -6.78 -1.76 -11.37
CA ASP A 160 -7.07 -2.83 -10.41
C ASP A 160 -7.67 -4.02 -11.19
N HIS A 161 -6.81 -4.99 -11.52
CA HIS A 161 -7.29 -6.30 -11.95
C HIS A 161 -7.81 -7.05 -10.72
N LYS A 162 -8.57 -8.13 -10.88
CA LYS A 162 -9.06 -8.96 -9.76
C LYS A 162 -7.92 -9.75 -9.09
N ASP A 163 -6.80 -9.10 -8.85
CA ASP A 163 -5.61 -9.69 -8.31
C ASP A 163 -5.69 -9.72 -6.80
N VAL A 164 -5.20 -10.84 -6.33
CA VAL A 164 -5.18 -11.36 -4.97
C VAL A 164 -4.57 -10.39 -3.98
N ALA A 165 -5.36 -10.00 -2.97
CA ALA A 165 -5.06 -8.92 -2.03
C ALA A 165 -3.77 -9.05 -1.21
N PHE A 166 -3.15 -10.24 -1.18
CA PHE A 166 -1.93 -10.53 -0.43
C PHE A 166 -0.70 -10.65 -1.32
N THR A 167 -0.87 -10.76 -2.64
CA THR A 167 0.23 -10.94 -3.58
C THR A 167 0.58 -9.60 -4.19
N PHE A 168 1.86 -9.28 -4.15
CA PHE A 168 2.45 -8.16 -4.88
C PHE A 168 3.60 -8.70 -5.73
N PRO A 169 3.79 -8.16 -6.95
CA PRO A 169 4.83 -8.63 -7.85
C PRO A 169 6.20 -8.38 -7.23
N THR A 170 7.05 -9.40 -7.22
CA THR A 170 8.45 -9.29 -6.80
C THR A 170 9.36 -9.44 -8.01
N ARG A 171 10.58 -8.87 -7.95
CA ARG A 171 11.54 -9.07 -9.03
C ARG A 171 11.88 -10.55 -9.24
N TYR A 172 12.10 -11.26 -8.14
CA TYR A 172 12.69 -12.61 -8.15
C TYR A 172 11.64 -13.74 -8.20
N ARG A 173 10.35 -13.38 -8.24
CA ARG A 173 9.20 -14.26 -8.43
C ARG A 173 8.05 -13.44 -9.00
#